data_AF-A0A452QLL8-F1
#
_entry.id   AF-A0A452QLL8-F1
#
_cell.length_a   1.000
_cell.length_b   1.000
_cell.length_c   1.000
_cell.angle_alpha   90.00
_cell.angle_beta   90.00
_cell.angle_gamma   90.00
#
_symmetry.space_group_name_H-M   'P 1'
#
loop_
_entity.id
_entity.type
_entity.pdbx_description
1 polymer ?
#
loop_
_entity_poly.entity_id
_entity_poly.type
_entity_poly.pdbx_seq_one_letter_code
_entity_poly.pdbx_strand_id
1 'polypeptide(L)'
;AEEVAKLEKHLLLLRQEYVKLQRKLAETEKRCTLLAAQANKESSSESFISRLLTIVADLYEQEQYSDLKIKVGGKHINAHKFVLAARSDSWSLATLSSTDELDLSGEPLTWWELMPAGTRTLGRRLRAKHWWFNESRKLFLSVDGDP
;
A
#
# COMPACT_ATOMS: atom_id res chain seq x y z
N ALA A 1 16.49 9.54 61.43
CA ALA A 1 17.07 8.31 60.84
C ALA A 1 16.14 7.71 59.79
N GLU A 2 14.86 7.53 60.11
CA GLU A 2 13.86 6.90 59.23
C GLU A 2 13.61 7.64 57.90
N GLU A 3 13.45 8.97 57.93
CA GLU A 3 13.29 9.78 56.71
C GLU A 3 14.51 9.72 55.78
N VAL A 4 15.72 9.64 56.34
CA VAL A 4 16.96 9.51 55.56
C VAL A 4 16.99 8.14 54.86
N ALA A 5 16.64 7.06 55.56
CA ALA A 5 16.57 5.72 54.99
C ALA A 5 15.51 5.60 53.86
N LYS A 6 14.37 6.29 54.01
CA LYS A 6 13.32 6.33 52.98
C LYS A 6 13.79 7.08 51.72
N LEU A 7 14.50 8.18 51.88
CA LEU A 7 15.09 8.94 50.77
C LEU A 7 16.18 8.15 50.04
N GLU A 8 17.05 7.45 50.78
CA GLU A 8 18.07 6.57 50.19
C GLU A 8 17.45 5.46 49.34
N LYS A 9 16.36 4.85 49.83
CA LYS A 9 15.60 3.85 49.06
C LYS A 9 15.03 4.43 47.76
N HIS A 10 14.43 5.62 47.82
CA HIS A 10 13.88 6.28 46.63
C HIS A 10 14.98 6.64 45.61
N LEU A 11 16.14 7.12 46.07
CA LEU A 11 17.28 7.41 45.20
C LEU A 11 17.81 6.15 44.50
N LEU A 12 17.83 5.02 45.21
CA LEU A 12 18.28 3.74 44.66
C LEU A 12 17.30 3.22 43.58
N LEU A 13 16.00 3.30 43.85
CA LEU A 13 14.95 2.97 42.87
C LEU A 13 15.05 3.85 41.62
N LEU A 14 15.25 5.16 41.80
CA LEU A 14 15.38 6.10 40.69
C LEU A 14 16.61 5.80 39.82
N ARG A 15 17.76 5.50 40.45
CA ARG A 15 18.96 5.06 39.73
C ARG A 15 18.72 3.76 38.97
N GLN A 16 18.02 2.81 39.56
CA GLN A 16 17.71 1.54 38.91
C GLN A 16 16.86 1.76 37.66
N GLU A 17 15.82 2.58 37.74
CA GLU A 17 14.97 2.91 36.59
C GLU A 17 15.73 3.70 35.52
N TYR A 18 16.59 4.64 35.92
CA TYR A 18 17.44 5.37 34.99
C TYR A 18 18.35 4.44 34.17
N VAL A 19 19.01 3.47 34.82
CA VAL A 19 19.88 2.50 34.14
C VAL A 19 19.08 1.56 33.23
N LYS A 20 17.84 1.21 33.59
CA LYS A 20 16.95 0.43 32.71
C LYS A 20 16.58 1.24 31.46
N LEU A 21 16.25 2.51 31.62
CA LEU A 21 15.92 3.41 30.51
C LEU A 21 17.12 3.63 29.59
N GLN A 22 18.31 3.87 30.15
CA GLN A 22 19.53 4.04 29.36
C GLN A 22 19.86 2.80 28.53
N ARG A 23 19.64 1.59 29.08
CA ARG A 23 19.79 0.33 28.33
C ARG A 23 18.78 0.20 27.19
N LYS A 24 17.50 0.53 27.44
CA LYS A 24 16.46 0.50 26.40
C LYS A 24 16.79 1.48 25.27
N LEU A 25 17.23 2.69 25.62
CA LEU A 25 17.61 3.73 24.67
C LEU A 25 18.78 3.26 23.78
N ALA A 26 19.86 2.76 24.39
CA ALA A 26 21.01 2.24 23.63
C ALA A 26 20.62 1.08 22.69
N GLU A 27 19.74 0.18 23.14
CA GLU A 27 19.26 -0.92 22.30
C GLU A 27 18.36 -0.43 21.16
N THR A 28 17.52 0.58 21.39
CA THR A 28 16.70 1.19 20.32
C THR A 28 17.55 1.95 19.31
N GLU A 29 18.54 2.72 19.75
CA GLU A 29 19.46 3.43 18.87
C GLU A 29 20.26 2.45 18.00
N LYS A 30 20.74 1.35 18.59
CA LYS A 30 21.39 0.27 17.85
C LYS A 30 20.47 -0.35 16.78
N ARG A 31 19.18 -0.57 17.09
CA ARG A 31 18.22 -1.07 16.09
C ARG A 31 17.98 -0.05 14.98
N CYS A 32 17.82 1.23 15.33
CA CYS A 32 17.63 2.30 14.35
C CYS A 32 18.83 2.44 13.42
N THR A 33 20.08 2.36 13.92
CA THR A 33 21.27 2.44 13.08
C THR A 33 21.39 1.24 12.14
N LEU A 34 21.07 0.03 12.62
CA LEU A 34 21.03 -1.16 11.77
C LEU A 34 19.96 -1.06 10.69
N LEU A 35 18.75 -0.63 11.02
CA LEU A 35 17.66 -0.43 10.07
C LEU A 35 18.00 0.67 9.04
N ALA A 36 18.59 1.79 9.48
CA ALA A 36 19.03 2.86 8.59
C ALA A 36 20.15 2.39 7.64
N ALA A 37 21.10 1.60 8.13
CA ALA A 37 22.16 1.01 7.31
C ALA A 37 21.61 -0.04 6.31
N GLN A 38 20.60 -0.82 6.71
CA GLN A 38 19.92 -1.78 5.83
C GLN A 38 19.12 -1.06 4.73
N ALA A 39 18.35 -0.03 5.09
CA ALA A 39 17.56 0.75 4.14
C ALA A 39 18.44 1.41 3.06
N ASN A 40 19.66 1.82 3.40
CA ASN A 40 20.58 2.43 2.43
C ASN A 40 21.23 1.39 1.49
N LYS A 41 21.35 0.12 1.92
CA LYS A 41 21.89 -0.99 1.12
C LYS A 41 20.87 -1.56 0.13
N GLU A 42 19.59 -1.36 0.37
CA GLU A 42 18.48 -1.79 -0.51
C GLU A 42 18.35 -0.91 -1.77
N SER A 43 19.05 0.23 -1.84
CA SER A 43 19.13 1.09 -3.03
C SER A 43 19.83 0.44 -4.24
N SER A 44 20.60 -0.64 -4.03
CA SER A 44 21.33 -1.34 -5.11
C SER A 44 20.69 -2.67 -5.53
N SER A 45 19.67 -3.16 -4.82
CA SER A 45 18.90 -4.33 -5.26
C SER A 45 17.43 -4.14 -4.91
N GLU A 46 16.66 -3.61 -5.85
CA GLU A 46 15.19 -3.68 -5.83
C GLU A 46 14.77 -5.07 -5.35
N SER A 47 14.04 -5.19 -4.23
CA SER A 47 13.58 -6.48 -3.71
C SER A 47 12.75 -7.23 -4.78
N PHE A 48 12.62 -8.57 -4.69
CA PHE A 48 11.76 -9.31 -5.63
C PHE A 48 10.34 -8.73 -5.70
N ILE A 49 9.80 -8.33 -4.54
CA ILE A 49 8.48 -7.71 -4.43
C ILE A 49 8.47 -6.36 -5.16
N SER A 50 9.49 -5.52 -4.98
CA SER A 50 9.59 -4.22 -5.66
C SER A 50 9.65 -4.37 -7.18
N ARG A 51 10.46 -5.32 -7.67
CA ARG A 51 10.54 -5.64 -9.11
C ARG A 51 9.21 -6.17 -9.65
N LEU A 52 8.55 -7.07 -8.92
CA LEU A 52 7.25 -7.61 -9.31
C LEU A 52 6.18 -6.51 -9.37
N LEU A 53 6.12 -5.64 -8.37
CA LEU A 53 5.20 -4.50 -8.35
C LEU A 53 5.47 -3.53 -9.50
N THR A 54 6.73 -3.31 -9.84
CA THR A 54 7.11 -2.49 -11.01
C THR A 54 6.60 -3.11 -12.30
N ILE A 55 6.83 -4.41 -12.51
CA ILE A 55 6.34 -5.13 -13.69
C ILE A 55 4.80 -5.06 -13.78
N VAL A 56 4.09 -5.37 -12.68
CA VAL A 56 2.62 -5.32 -12.67
C VAL A 56 2.08 -3.92 -12.91
N ALA A 57 2.76 -2.88 -12.39
CA ALA A 57 2.39 -1.48 -12.67
C ALA A 57 2.67 -1.08 -14.13
N ASP A 58 3.68 -1.69 -14.75
CA ASP A 58 4.01 -1.46 -16.16
C ASP A 58 3.07 -2.19 -17.11
N LEU A 59 2.32 -3.21 -16.67
CA LEU A 59 1.27 -3.86 -17.45
C LEU A 59 0.01 -2.99 -17.64
N TYR A 60 -0.16 -1.90 -16.88
CA TYR A 60 -1.31 -1.02 -17.03
C TYR A 60 -1.46 -0.48 -18.47
N GLU A 61 -2.66 -0.64 -19.04
CA GLU A 61 -3.01 -0.27 -20.42
C GLU A 61 -2.16 -0.95 -21.51
N GLN A 62 -1.28 -1.89 -21.14
CA GLN A 62 -0.47 -2.62 -22.12
C GLN A 62 -1.33 -3.69 -22.77
N GLU A 63 -1.29 -3.74 -24.10
CA GLU A 63 -1.90 -4.82 -24.87
C GLU A 63 -1.17 -6.16 -24.65
N GLN A 64 0.13 -6.10 -24.34
CA GLN A 64 0.93 -7.28 -24.08
C GLN A 64 0.38 -8.04 -22.85
N TYR A 65 0.05 -9.31 -23.06
CA TYR A 65 -0.58 -10.19 -22.07
C TYR A 65 -1.96 -9.74 -21.57
N SER A 66 -2.56 -8.73 -22.18
CA SER A 66 -3.94 -8.33 -21.88
C SER A 66 -4.88 -9.45 -22.29
N ASP A 67 -5.62 -9.96 -21.32
CA ASP A 67 -6.63 -11.01 -21.50
C ASP A 67 -8.04 -10.51 -21.14
N LEU A 68 -8.18 -9.21 -20.84
CA LEU A 68 -9.44 -8.54 -20.54
C LEU A 68 -9.45 -7.10 -21.07
N LYS A 69 -10.60 -6.62 -21.54
CA LYS A 69 -10.86 -5.19 -21.79
C LYS A 69 -11.87 -4.65 -20.79
N ILE A 70 -11.64 -3.45 -20.28
CA ILE A 70 -12.59 -2.78 -19.37
C ILE A 70 -13.13 -1.54 -20.08
N LYS A 71 -14.45 -1.44 -20.20
CA LYS A 71 -15.13 -0.29 -20.79
C LYS A 71 -15.60 0.65 -19.67
N VAL A 72 -15.07 1.87 -19.64
CA VAL A 72 -15.41 2.91 -18.65
C VAL A 72 -15.70 4.20 -19.39
N GLY A 73 -16.89 4.77 -19.21
CA GLY A 73 -17.21 6.09 -19.76
C GLY A 73 -16.99 6.24 -21.28
N GLY A 74 -17.24 5.16 -22.03
CA GLY A 74 -17.04 5.11 -23.48
C GLY A 74 -15.60 4.85 -23.95
N LYS A 75 -14.66 4.58 -23.04
CA LYS A 75 -13.28 4.20 -23.37
C LYS A 75 -13.00 2.75 -23.01
N HIS A 76 -12.16 2.09 -23.79
CA HIS A 76 -11.66 0.74 -23.52
C HIS A 76 -10.24 0.79 -22.96
N ILE A 77 -10.00 0.05 -21.88
CA ILE A 77 -8.73 -0.07 -21.19
C ILE A 77 -8.29 -1.53 -21.25
N ASN A 78 -7.08 -1.80 -21.73
CA ASN A 78 -6.47 -3.13 -21.68
C ASN A 78 -6.12 -3.49 -20.23
N ALA A 79 -6.49 -4.69 -19.81
CA ALA A 79 -6.37 -5.16 -18.43
C ALA A 79 -6.01 -6.66 -18.36
N HIS A 80 -5.68 -7.08 -17.15
CA HIS A 80 -5.13 -8.41 -16.87
C HIS A 80 -5.95 -9.10 -15.78
N LYS A 81 -6.59 -10.24 -16.10
CA LYS A 81 -7.46 -11.01 -15.20
C LYS A 81 -6.73 -11.40 -13.91
N PHE A 82 -5.47 -11.81 -14.02
CA PHE A 82 -4.68 -12.19 -12.85
C PHE A 82 -4.46 -11.02 -11.88
N VAL A 83 -4.35 -9.78 -12.38
CA VAL A 83 -4.16 -8.60 -11.52
C VAL A 83 -5.46 -8.26 -10.80
N LEU A 84 -6.61 -8.37 -11.47
CA LEU A 84 -7.91 -8.22 -10.83
C LEU A 84 -8.16 -9.29 -9.78
N ALA A 85 -7.83 -10.55 -10.09
CA ALA A 85 -8.01 -11.65 -9.16
C ALA A 85 -7.08 -11.59 -7.95
N ALA A 86 -5.86 -11.08 -8.13
CA ALA A 86 -4.95 -10.82 -7.01
C ALA A 86 -5.41 -9.64 -6.14
N ARG A 87 -6.28 -8.76 -6.64
CA ARG A 87 -6.75 -7.56 -5.94
C ARG A 87 -8.06 -7.74 -5.18
N SER A 88 -8.95 -8.62 -5.62
CA SER A 88 -10.23 -8.86 -4.96
C SER A 88 -10.72 -10.28 -5.20
N ASP A 89 -11.28 -10.87 -4.15
CA ASP A 89 -11.83 -12.23 -4.17
C ASP A 89 -13.10 -12.34 -5.04
N SER A 90 -13.77 -11.23 -5.34
CA SER A 90 -14.95 -11.24 -6.22
C SER A 90 -14.58 -11.47 -7.69
N TRP A 91 -13.31 -11.28 -8.05
CA TRP A 91 -12.78 -11.64 -9.36
C TRP A 91 -11.91 -12.89 -9.17
N SER A 92 -12.37 -14.02 -9.68
CA SER A 92 -11.52 -15.21 -9.77
C SER A 92 -11.20 -15.50 -11.22
N LEU A 93 -10.06 -16.15 -11.47
CA LEU A 93 -9.71 -16.63 -12.82
C LEU A 93 -10.78 -17.58 -13.38
N ALA A 94 -11.51 -18.31 -12.50
CA ALA A 94 -12.62 -19.14 -12.91
C ALA A 94 -13.82 -18.29 -13.39
N THR A 95 -14.21 -17.29 -12.61
CA THR A 95 -15.32 -16.37 -12.93
C THR A 95 -15.05 -15.55 -14.19
N LEU A 96 -13.79 -15.16 -14.44
CA LEU A 96 -13.37 -14.36 -15.58
C LEU A 96 -12.87 -15.18 -16.78
N SER A 97 -12.88 -16.51 -16.71
CA SER A 97 -12.30 -17.38 -17.73
C SER A 97 -12.81 -17.10 -19.14
N SER A 98 -14.13 -16.99 -19.31
CA SER A 98 -14.81 -16.72 -20.59
C SER A 98 -15.12 -15.24 -20.85
N THR A 99 -14.71 -14.35 -19.96
CA THR A 99 -15.06 -12.92 -20.04
C THR A 99 -13.94 -12.15 -20.72
N ASP A 100 -14.20 -11.62 -21.91
CA ASP A 100 -13.21 -10.84 -22.68
C ASP A 100 -13.37 -9.33 -22.51
N GLU A 101 -14.56 -8.87 -22.12
CA GLU A 101 -14.87 -7.47 -21.89
C GLU A 101 -15.70 -7.30 -20.60
N LEU A 102 -15.33 -6.33 -19.77
CA LEU A 102 -16.04 -5.91 -18.57
C LEU A 102 -16.59 -4.49 -18.77
N ASP A 103 -17.91 -4.34 -18.81
CA ASP A 103 -18.56 -3.04 -19.00
C ASP A 103 -18.89 -2.39 -17.65
N LEU A 104 -18.22 -1.28 -17.36
CA LEU A 104 -18.43 -0.42 -16.19
C LEU A 104 -18.97 0.96 -16.59
N SER A 105 -19.55 1.10 -17.78
CA SER A 105 -20.04 2.39 -18.29
C SER A 105 -21.28 2.94 -17.59
N GLY A 106 -21.95 2.15 -16.74
CA GLY A 106 -23.11 2.57 -15.93
C GLY A 106 -22.76 3.42 -14.69
N GLU A 107 -21.48 3.50 -14.33
CA GLU A 107 -21.02 4.26 -13.17
C GLU A 107 -20.67 5.71 -13.59
N PRO A 108 -21.28 6.75 -12.98
CA PRO A 108 -21.09 8.12 -13.42
C PRO A 108 -19.64 8.54 -13.24
N LEU A 109 -19.02 9.05 -14.31
CA LEU A 109 -17.66 9.56 -14.30
C LEU A 109 -17.44 10.70 -13.28
N THR A 110 -18.44 11.28 -12.62
CA THR A 110 -18.28 12.46 -11.74
C THR A 110 -17.39 12.26 -10.51
N TRP A 111 -16.96 11.04 -10.19
CA TRP A 111 -16.04 10.75 -9.08
C TRP A 111 -14.62 11.31 -9.26
N TRP A 112 -14.16 11.63 -10.49
CA TRP A 112 -12.83 12.23 -10.69
C TRP A 112 -12.76 13.71 -10.26
N GLU A 113 -13.89 14.41 -10.20
CA GLU A 113 -13.95 15.83 -9.78
C GLU A 113 -13.92 15.99 -8.25
N LEU A 114 -14.20 14.93 -7.50
CA LEU A 114 -14.30 14.94 -6.03
C LEU A 114 -12.97 14.62 -5.32
N MET A 115 -11.85 14.49 -6.04
CA MET A 115 -10.56 14.19 -5.40
C MET A 115 -9.95 15.42 -4.69
N PRO A 116 -9.36 15.25 -3.47
CA PRO A 116 -8.66 16.32 -2.78
C PRO A 116 -7.48 16.86 -3.59
N ALA A 117 -7.28 18.18 -3.60
CA ALA A 117 -6.29 18.88 -4.44
C ALA A 117 -4.81 18.48 -4.20
N GLY A 118 -4.51 17.68 -3.17
CA GLY A 118 -3.15 17.32 -2.73
C GLY A 118 -2.37 16.37 -3.65
N THR A 119 -3.00 15.76 -4.67
CA THR A 119 -2.34 14.78 -5.58
C THR A 119 -1.92 15.38 -6.94
N ARG A 120 -2.05 16.70 -7.11
CA ARG A 120 -1.83 17.40 -8.39
C ARG A 120 -0.37 17.47 -8.86
N THR A 121 0.61 17.05 -8.05
CA THR A 121 2.06 17.17 -8.34
C THR A 121 2.68 15.99 -9.08
N LEU A 122 2.05 14.80 -9.08
CA LEU A 122 2.58 13.63 -9.79
C LEU A 122 2.18 13.64 -11.26
N GLY A 123 3.07 13.34 -12.21
CA GLY A 123 2.75 13.35 -13.64
C GLY A 123 1.54 12.47 -14.00
N ARG A 124 0.79 12.82 -15.07
CA ARG A 124 -0.46 12.15 -15.50
C ARG A 124 -0.37 10.61 -15.49
N ARG A 125 0.77 10.05 -15.89
CA ARG A 125 1.05 8.60 -15.93
C ARG A 125 1.22 7.99 -14.53
N LEU A 126 1.90 8.68 -13.61
CA LEU A 126 2.06 8.23 -12.22
C LEU A 126 0.74 8.29 -11.44
N ARG A 127 -0.14 9.26 -11.76
CA ARG A 127 -1.47 9.36 -11.16
C ARG A 127 -2.41 8.26 -11.62
N ALA A 128 -2.40 7.91 -12.91
CA ALA A 128 -3.17 6.78 -13.43
C ALA A 128 -2.68 5.44 -12.85
N LYS A 129 -1.35 5.24 -12.75
CA LYS A 129 -0.75 4.08 -12.09
C LYS A 129 -1.10 4.02 -10.60
N HIS A 130 -1.03 5.14 -9.89
CA HIS A 130 -1.42 5.21 -8.47
C HIS A 130 -2.92 5.00 -8.28
N TRP A 131 -3.77 5.51 -9.18
CA TRP A 131 -5.22 5.28 -9.16
C TRP A 131 -5.57 3.81 -9.49
N TRP A 132 -4.95 3.20 -10.49
CA TRP A 132 -5.11 1.76 -10.75
C TRP A 132 -4.59 0.89 -9.59
N PHE A 133 -3.62 1.41 -8.85
CA PHE A 133 -3.10 0.76 -7.65
C PHE A 133 -3.95 0.99 -6.38
N ASN A 134 -4.68 2.10 -6.28
CA ASN A 134 -5.31 2.56 -5.02
C ASN A 134 -6.85 2.67 -5.10
N GLU A 135 -7.44 2.95 -6.27
CA GLU A 135 -8.89 3.12 -6.48
C GLU A 135 -9.64 1.82 -6.82
N SER A 136 -8.97 0.71 -7.14
CA SER A 136 -9.62 -0.62 -7.11
C SER A 136 -10.21 -0.95 -5.74
N ARG A 137 -9.88 -0.19 -4.70
CA ARG A 137 -10.41 -0.31 -3.34
C ARG A 137 -11.77 0.37 -3.12
N LYS A 138 -12.17 1.34 -3.96
CA LYS A 138 -13.42 2.10 -3.80
C LYS A 138 -14.53 1.70 -4.76
N LEU A 139 -14.18 1.22 -5.96
CA LEU A 139 -15.12 0.61 -6.91
C LEU A 139 -15.74 -0.71 -6.39
N PHE A 140 -15.34 -1.16 -5.20
CA PHE A 140 -15.67 -2.47 -4.63
C PHE A 140 -16.65 -2.44 -3.45
N LEU A 141 -16.99 -1.26 -2.92
CA LEU A 141 -17.92 -1.13 -1.80
C LEU A 141 -19.38 -0.88 -2.22
N SER A 142 -19.70 -0.97 -3.52
CA SER A 142 -21.08 -0.78 -4.01
C SER A 142 -21.73 -2.03 -4.62
N VAL A 143 -21.03 -3.19 -4.64
CA VAL A 143 -21.60 -4.48 -5.08
C VAL A 143 -22.00 -5.37 -3.88
N ASP A 144 -21.96 -4.84 -2.66
CA ASP A 144 -22.55 -5.50 -1.46
C ASP A 144 -23.76 -4.70 -0.97
N GLY A 145 -24.73 -4.50 -1.86
CA GLY A 145 -26.00 -3.81 -1.60
C GLY A 145 -27.21 -4.71 -1.84
N ASP A 146 -27.31 -5.78 -1.04
CA ASP A 146 -28.50 -6.59 -0.71
C ASP A 146 -29.05 -7.60 -1.76
N PRO A 147 -29.78 -8.65 -1.29
CA PRO A 147 -29.60 -10.06 -1.69
C PRO A 147 -30.31 -10.53 -2.96
#